data_AF-Q2F4B6-F1
#
_entry.id   AF-Q2F4B6-F1
#
_cell.length_a   1.000
_cell.length_b   1.000
_cell.length_c   1.000
_cell.angle_alpha   90.00
_cell.angle_beta   90.00
_cell.angle_gamma   90.00
#
_symmetry.space_group_name_H-M   'P 1'
#
loop_
_entity.id
_entity.type
_entity.pdbx_description
1 polymer ?
#
loop_
_entity_poly.entity_id
_entity_poly.type
_entity_poly.pdbx_seq_one_letter_code
_entity_poly.pdbx_strand_id
1 'polypeptide(L)' 'LAPSEPVTVIVSKSGWIRSAKGHDVDAANMNYRSGDAYLAHAQGKSNEKVYLMDNTGRSYRIDAHALPSARGQSELLTSL' A
#
# COMPACT_ATOMS: atom_id res chain seq x y z
N LEU A 1 20.46 -12.22 3.99
CA LEU A 1 19.48 -11.16 3.72
C LEU A 1 18.14 -11.82 3.38
N ALA A 2 17.02 -11.30 3.87
CA ALA A 2 15.71 -11.76 3.42
C ALA A 2 15.57 -11.51 1.90
N PRO A 3 14.98 -12.44 1.14
CA PRO A 3 14.76 -12.26 -0.29
C PRO A 3 13.88 -11.04 -0.55
N SER A 4 14.34 -10.18 -1.45
CA SER A 4 13.68 -8.94 -1.84
C SER A 4 12.86 -9.17 -3.10
N GLU A 5 11.56 -8.94 -3.04
CA GLU A 5 10.67 -9.02 -4.19
C GLU A 5 10.21 -7.62 -4.61
N PRO A 6 10.00 -7.35 -5.90
CA PRO A 6 9.36 -6.11 -6.34
C PRO A 6 7.92 -6.06 -5.82
N VAL A 7 7.52 -4.93 -5.26
CA VAL A 7 6.16 -4.69 -4.76
C VAL A 7 5.65 -3.33 -5.19
N THR A 8 4.34 -3.23 -5.32
CA THR A 8 3.61 -1.96 -5.48
C THR A 8 2.70 -1.77 -4.28
N VAL A 9 2.89 -0.69 -3.55
CA VAL A 9 2.05 -0.32 -2.41
C VAL A 9 0.96 0.62 -2.91
N ILE A 10 -0.29 0.30 -2.60
CA ILE A 10 -1.47 1.05 -3.05
C ILE A 10 -2.21 1.60 -1.85
N VAL A 11 -2.57 2.87 -1.92
CA VAL A 11 -3.41 3.57 -0.93
C VAL A 11 -4.69 4.04 -1.62
N SER A 12 -5.82 3.88 -0.94
CA SER A 12 -7.13 4.35 -1.39
C SER A 12 -7.52 5.70 -0.77
N LYS A 13 -8.55 6.36 -1.30
CA LYS A 13 -9.05 7.64 -0.80
C LYS A 13 -9.60 7.54 0.61
N SER A 14 -10.17 6.39 0.99
CA SER A 14 -10.64 6.13 2.35
C SER A 14 -9.54 5.64 3.30
N GLY A 15 -8.27 5.72 2.90
CA GLY A 15 -7.14 5.35 3.78
C GLY A 15 -6.97 3.84 3.96
N TRP A 16 -7.36 3.04 2.97
CA TRP A 16 -7.00 1.62 2.95
C TRP A 16 -5.65 1.43 2.27
N ILE A 17 -4.81 0.56 2.84
CA ILE A 17 -3.48 0.26 2.30
C ILE A 17 -3.32 -1.24 2.01
N ARG A 18 -2.60 -1.57 0.93
CA ARG A 18 -2.26 -2.95 0.52
C ARG A 18 -0.98 -3.01 -0.30
N SER A 19 -0.37 -4.18 -0.39
CA SER A 19 0.79 -4.47 -1.25
C SER A 19 0.44 -5.47 -2.35
N ALA A 20 0.81 -5.17 -3.58
CA ALA A 20 0.74 -6.08 -4.73
C ALA A 20 2.15 -6.53 -5.11
N LYS A 21 2.29 -7.76 -5.60
CA LYS A 21 3.56 -8.28 -6.12
C LYS A 21 3.81 -7.74 -7.52
N GLY A 22 5.05 -7.33 -7.79
CA GLY A 22 5.46 -6.75 -9.06
C GLY A 22 5.20 -5.26 -9.18
N HIS A 23 5.75 -4.67 -10.24
CA HIS A 23 5.60 -3.25 -10.58
C HIS A 23 4.57 -3.01 -11.69
N ASP A 24 4.21 -4.06 -12.42
CA ASP A 24 3.18 -4.04 -13.46
C ASP A 24 1.78 -4.25 -12.85
N VAL A 25 1.34 -3.26 -12.06
CA VAL A 25 0.07 -3.28 -11.35
C VAL A 25 -0.76 -2.09 -11.82
N ASP A 26 -1.92 -2.36 -12.42
CA ASP A 26 -2.91 -1.32 -12.73
C ASP A 26 -3.68 -0.91 -11.47
N ALA A 27 -3.01 -0.13 -10.61
CA ALA A 27 -3.54 0.30 -9.33
C ALA A 27 -4.85 1.10 -9.47
N ALA A 28 -4.98 1.91 -10.52
CA ALA A 28 -6.13 2.78 -10.71
C ALA A 28 -7.44 1.99 -10.96
N ASN A 29 -7.34 0.86 -11.67
CA ASN A 29 -8.50 0.03 -12.03
C ASN A 29 -8.66 -1.22 -11.14
N MET A 30 -7.99 -1.28 -9.99
CA MET A 30 -8.21 -2.36 -9.03
C MET A 30 -9.60 -2.30 -8.38
N ASN A 31 -10.02 -3.42 -7.79
CA ASN A 31 -11.21 -3.44 -6.95
C ASN A 31 -10.97 -2.67 -5.64
N TYR A 32 -11.85 -1.71 -5.36
CA TYR A 32 -11.92 -0.94 -4.11
C TYR A 32 -13.22 -1.25 -3.36
N ARG A 33 -13.27 -0.88 -2.08
CA ARG A 33 -14.50 -1.01 -1.29
C ARG A 33 -15.58 -0.05 -1.81
N SER A 34 -16.85 -0.34 -1.51
CA SER A 34 -17.97 0.53 -1.93
C SER A 34 -17.77 1.97 -1.43
N GLY A 35 -17.86 2.93 -2.35
CA GLY A 35 -17.64 4.35 -2.06
C GLY A 35 -16.16 4.78 -1.97
N ASP A 36 -15.22 3.85 -2.18
CA ASP A 36 -13.78 4.12 -2.17
C ASP A 36 -13.18 4.09 -3.59
N ALA A 37 -12.00 4.66 -3.74
CA ALA A 37 -11.31 4.75 -5.03
C ALA A 37 -9.79 4.86 -4.84
N TYR A 38 -9.06 4.71 -5.95
CA TYR A 38 -7.62 4.96 -6.00
C TYR A 38 -7.25 6.36 -5.48
N LEU A 39 -6.22 6.42 -4.64
CA LEU A 39 -5.57 7.67 -4.23
C LEU A 39 -4.15 7.76 -4.80
N ALA A 40 -3.30 6.79 -4.48
CA ALA A 40 -1.89 6.80 -4.84
C ALA A 40 -1.29 5.39 -4.85
N HIS A 41 -0.14 5.23 -5.50
CA HIS A 41 0.71 4.04 -5.35
C HIS A 41 2.19 4.40 -5.39
N ALA A 42 3.03 3.51 -4.85
CA ALA A 42 4.47 3.60 -4.93
C ALA A 42 5.07 2.22 -5.21
N GLN A 43 6.12 2.18 -6.05
CA GLN A 43 6.86 0.96 -6.35
C GLN A 43 8.11 0.89 -5.48
N GLY A 44 8.46 -0.31 -5.05
CA GLY A 44 9.64 -0.56 -4.23
C GLY A 44 9.92 -2.04 -4.09
N LYS A 45 10.58 -2.41 -3.00
CA LYS A 45 10.93 -3.79 -2.64
C LYS A 45 10.31 -4.20 -1.31
N SER A 46 10.04 -5.50 -1.15
CA SER A 46 9.42 -6.07 0.06
C SER A 46 10.23 -5.85 1.35
N ASN A 47 11.54 -5.63 1.22
CA ASN A 47 12.45 -5.38 2.35
C ASN A 47 12.67 -3.87 2.63
N GLU A 48 12.02 -2.98 1.87
CA GLU A 48 12.06 -1.54 2.08
C GLU A 48 10.95 -1.07 3.03
N LYS A 49 11.06 0.18 3.48
CA LYS A 49 10.04 0.83 4.30
C LYS A 49 9.12 1.67 3.42
N VAL A 50 7.84 1.70 3.77
CA VAL A 50 6.84 2.60 3.19
C VAL A 50 6.69 3.79 4.12
N TYR A 51 6.79 4.99 3.56
CA TYR A 51 6.56 6.23 4.30
C TYR A 51 5.26 6.86 3.84
N LEU A 52 4.40 7.20 4.80
CA LEU A 52 3.10 7.81 4.57
C LEU A 52 3.15 9.19 5.20
N MET A 53 2.67 10.21 4.50
CA MET A 53 2.56 11.57 5.01
C MET A 53 1.09 11.95 5.10
N ASP A 54 0.67 12.42 6.27
CA ASP A 54 -0.66 13.01 6.43
C ASP A 54 -0.66 14.52 6.09
N ASN A 55 -1.85 15.09 6.02
CA ASN A 55 -2.05 16.51 5.72
C ASN A 55 -1.59 17.45 6.85
N THR A 56 -1.26 16.92 8.03
CA THR A 56 -0.69 17.70 9.15
C THR A 56 0.83 17.77 9.10
N GLY A 57 1.45 17.11 8.10
CA GLY A 57 2.89 17.05 7.94
C GLY A 57 3.57 15.97 8.78
N ARG A 58 2.81 15.03 9.38
CA ARG A 58 3.39 13.90 10.10
C ARG A 58 3.69 12.75 9.14
N SER A 59 4.81 12.09 9.37
CA SER A 59 5.21 10.89 8.62
C SER A 59 5.10 9.64 9.48
N TYR A 60 4.56 8.58 8.90
CA TYR A 60 4.46 7.25 9.49
C TYR A 60 5.27 6.27 8.64
N ARG A 61 5.86 5.27 9.28
CA ARG A 61 6.64 4.22 8.59
C ARG A 61 5.97 2.88 8.81
N ILE A 62 5.89 2.08 7.75
CA ILE A 62 5.43 0.70 7.80
C ILE A 62 6.40 -0.16 7.00
N ASP A 63 6.57 -1.40 7.44
CA ASP A 63 7.39 -2.38 6.72
C ASP A 63 6.60 -2.91 5.52
N ALA A 64 7.16 -2.85 4.31
CA ALA A 64 6.41 -3.23 3.09
C ALA A 64 5.88 -4.68 3.13
N HIS A 65 6.64 -5.59 3.74
CA HIS A 65 6.24 -6.99 3.94
C HIS A 65 5.17 -7.20 5.01
N ALA A 66 4.91 -6.21 5.88
CA ALA A 66 3.83 -6.26 6.87
C ALA A 66 2.47 -5.85 6.29
N LEU A 67 2.45 -5.28 5.08
CA LEU A 67 1.22 -4.83 4.45
C LEU A 67 0.39 -6.01 3.92
N PRO A 68 -0.96 -5.92 4.02
CA PRO A 68 -1.84 -6.96 3.51
C PRO A 68 -1.72 -7.10 1.99
N SER A 69 -1.79 -8.35 1.51
CA SER A 69 -1.73 -8.64 0.08
C SER A 69 -2.92 -8.06 -0.67
N ALA A 70 -2.68 -7.61 -1.90
CA ALA A 70 -3.68 -7.07 -2.80
C ALA A 70 -4.79 -8.04 -3.22
N ARG A 71 -4.60 -9.35 -2.97
CA ARG A 71 -5.63 -10.38 -3.19
C ARG A 71 -6.63 -10.51 -2.03
N GLY A 72 -6.33 -9.92 -0.88
CA GLY A 72 -7.18 -9.94 0.32
C GLY A 72 -7.92 -8.63 0.58
N GLN A 73 -8.66 -8.58 1.69
CA GLN A 73 -9.19 -7.31 2.22
C GLN A 73 -8.03 -6.43 2.65
N SER A 74 -8.00 -5.19 2.14
CA SER A 74 -7.10 -4.14 2.64
C SER A 74 -7.38 -3.87 4.13
N GLU A 75 -6.38 -3.36 4.83
CA GLU A 75 -6.52 -2.88 6.22
C GLU A 75 -6.52 -1.35 6.28
N LEU A 76 -7.11 -0.80 7.35
CA LEU A 76 -7.17 0.64 7.60
C LEU A 76 -5.79 1.15 8.04
N LEU A 77 -5.36 2.27 7.47
CA LEU A 77 -4.13 2.96 7.86
C LEU A 77 -4.06 3.32 9.34
N THR A 78 -5.21 3.56 9.99
CA THR A 78 -5.30 3.88 11.42
C THR A 78 -5.20 2.67 12.35
N SER A 79 -5.22 1.45 11.79
CA SER A 79 -5.11 0.20 12.56
C SER A 79 -3.69 -0.35 12.61
N LEU A 80 -2.76 0.25 11.86
CA LEU A 80 -1.35 -0.12 11.73
C LEU A 80 -0.47 0.83 12.54
#